data_AF-A0A7K3YCQ7-F1
#
_entry.id   AF-A0A7K3YCQ7-F1
#
_cell.length_a   1.000
_cell.length_b   1.000
_cell.length_c   1.000
_cell.angle_alpha   90.00
_cell.angle_beta   90.00
_cell.angle_gamma   90.00
#
_symmetry.space_group_name_H-M   'P 1'
#
loop_
_entity.id
_entity.type
_entity.pdbx_description
1 polymer ?
#
loop_
_entity_poly.entity_id
_entity_poly.type
_entity_poly.pdbx_seq_one_letter_code
_entity_poly.pdbx_strand_id
1 'polypeptide(L)'
;MSPTPIREITILPGRSRSGEAERFCEIAIRPGDTISIVGPTGSGKSALINDIEVFARNDTSTGRTVLVNGAYPPEEFVRDPAHKPVALITQNTRCLADMAVAEFLAMHVRSRKITDEGIIGRTIDLANEFTGEAIRPDARMTALSGGQTRSL
;
A
#
# COMPACT_ATOMS: atom_id res chain seq x y z
N MET A 1 18.16 -2.71 15.39
CA MET A 1 18.04 -1.23 15.38
C MET A 1 16.61 -0.91 15.05
N SER A 2 15.92 -0.08 15.82
CA SER A 2 14.58 0.38 15.44
C SER A 2 14.67 1.16 14.12
N PRO A 3 13.75 0.97 13.17
CA PRO A 3 13.80 1.68 11.90
C PRO A 3 13.72 3.20 12.16
N THR A 4 14.51 3.96 11.41
CA THR A 4 14.47 5.42 11.50
C THR A 4 13.08 5.90 11.07
N PRO A 5 12.41 6.78 11.82
CA PRO A 5 11.08 7.25 11.45
C PRO A 5 11.10 7.91 10.07
N ILE A 6 10.06 7.66 9.28
CA ILE A 6 9.86 8.30 7.98
C ILE A 6 9.36 9.72 8.25
N ARG A 7 10.19 10.70 7.89
CA ARG A 7 9.92 12.14 8.00
C ARG A 7 9.45 12.73 6.67
N GLU A 8 9.85 12.12 5.56
CA GLU A 8 9.50 12.56 4.22
C GLU A 8 9.63 11.42 3.20
N ILE A 9 8.69 11.37 2.26
CA ILE A 9 8.80 10.62 1.01
C ILE A 9 8.89 11.64 -0.13
N THR A 10 9.94 11.55 -0.93
CA THR A 10 10.17 12.48 -2.04
C THR A 10 10.06 11.73 -3.36
N ILE A 11 9.26 12.24 -4.29
CA ILE A 11 9.13 11.71 -5.64
C ILE A 11 9.83 12.68 -6.60
N LEU A 12 10.83 12.18 -7.32
CA LEU A 12 11.55 12.89 -8.36
C LEU A 12 10.95 12.56 -9.73
N PRO A 13 10.94 13.54 -10.65
CA PRO A 13 10.31 13.40 -11.96
C PRO A 13 11.00 12.33 -12.80
N GLY A 14 10.20 11.69 -13.64
CA GLY A 14 10.67 10.80 -14.67
C GLY A 14 10.20 11.31 -16.04
N ARG A 15 9.56 10.42 -16.78
CA ARG A 15 9.03 10.65 -18.11
C ARG A 15 7.56 10.24 -18.19
N SER A 16 6.83 10.95 -19.03
CA SER A 16 5.48 10.60 -19.42
C SER A 16 5.47 9.38 -20.35
N ARG A 17 4.27 8.89 -20.67
CA ARG A 17 4.08 7.83 -21.68
C ARG A 17 4.63 8.22 -23.07
N SER A 18 4.68 9.51 -23.41
CA SER A 18 5.26 10.01 -24.67
C SER A 18 6.78 10.20 -24.61
N GLY A 19 7.43 9.91 -23.47
CA GLY A 19 8.87 10.08 -23.27
C GLY A 19 9.29 11.50 -22.88
N GLU A 20 8.35 12.44 -22.82
CA GLU A 20 8.58 13.81 -22.34
C GLU A 20 8.93 13.82 -20.85
N ALA A 21 9.85 14.71 -20.45
CA ALA A 21 10.14 14.93 -19.05
C ALA A 21 8.90 15.46 -18.31
N GLU A 22 8.68 14.98 -17.10
CA GLU A 22 7.63 15.51 -16.25
C GLU A 22 7.94 16.95 -15.80
N ARG A 23 6.90 17.75 -15.56
CA ARG A 23 7.02 19.21 -15.37
C ARG A 23 7.17 19.64 -13.90
N PHE A 24 7.28 18.70 -12.97
CA PHE A 24 7.52 18.99 -11.56
C PHE A 24 8.99 18.74 -11.21
N CYS A 25 9.53 19.47 -10.24
CA CYS A 25 10.89 19.27 -9.76
C CYS A 25 10.95 18.18 -8.68
N GLU A 26 10.02 18.23 -7.72
CA GLU A 26 9.85 17.22 -6.67
C GLU A 26 8.40 17.25 -6.16
N ILE A 27 7.95 16.13 -5.61
CA ILE A 27 6.76 16.06 -4.76
C ILE A 27 7.23 15.51 -3.41
N ALA A 28 7.13 16.33 -2.36
CA ALA A 28 7.45 15.93 -0.99
C ALA A 28 6.17 15.62 -0.21
N ILE A 29 6.13 14.46 0.44
CA ILE A 29 5.02 13.97 1.26
C ILE A 29 5.53 13.78 2.68
N ARG A 30 4.88 14.44 3.66
CA ARG A 30 5.28 14.43 5.07
C ARG A 30 4.19 13.80 5.94
N PRO A 31 4.55 13.31 7.15
CA PRO A 31 3.56 12.79 8.09
C PRO A 31 2.41 13.77 8.33
N GLY A 32 1.18 13.30 8.14
CA GLY A 32 -0.05 14.11 8.25
C GLY A 32 -0.57 14.68 6.94
N ASP A 33 0.22 14.65 5.86
CA ASP A 33 -0.24 15.13 4.55
C ASP A 33 -1.35 14.24 3.99
N THR A 34 -2.36 14.88 3.40
CA THR A 34 -3.39 14.22 2.59
C THR A 34 -3.33 14.78 1.19
N ILE A 35 -2.98 13.93 0.22
CA ILE A 35 -2.72 14.33 -1.17
C ILE A 35 -3.73 13.67 -2.09
N SER A 36 -4.27 14.44 -3.04
CA SER A 36 -5.14 13.93 -4.10
C SER A 36 -4.46 14.06 -5.46
N ILE A 37 -4.47 12.98 -6.24
CA ILE A 37 -3.90 12.94 -7.59
C ILE A 37 -5.05 12.83 -8.58
N VAL A 38 -5.27 13.88 -9.37
CA VAL A 38 -6.37 13.99 -10.33
C VAL A 38 -5.85 14.10 -11.76
N GLY A 39 -6.65 13.64 -12.72
CA GLY A 39 -6.31 13.71 -14.14
C GLY A 39 -7.10 12.71 -14.98
N PRO A 40 -7.11 12.85 -16.32
CA PRO A 40 -7.86 11.97 -17.21
C PRO A 40 -7.31 10.53 -17.20
N THR A 41 -8.09 9.58 -17.72
CA THR A 41 -7.63 8.20 -17.92
C THR A 41 -6.35 8.19 -18.77
N GLY A 42 -5.35 7.42 -18.34
CA GLY A 42 -4.05 7.34 -19.03
C GLY A 42 -3.04 8.44 -18.66
N SER A 43 -3.38 9.39 -17.78
CA SER A 43 -2.46 10.47 -17.36
C SER A 43 -1.29 10.02 -16.47
N GLY A 44 -1.15 8.72 -16.18
CA GLY A 44 -0.05 8.19 -15.37
C GLY A 44 -0.30 8.09 -13.86
N LYS A 45 -1.51 8.36 -13.37
CA LYS A 45 -1.85 8.28 -11.92
C LYS A 45 -1.52 6.92 -11.30
N SER A 46 -1.99 5.84 -11.91
CA SER A 46 -1.71 4.49 -11.41
C SER A 46 -0.22 4.16 -11.49
N ALA A 47 0.49 4.65 -12.52
CA ALA A 47 1.93 4.47 -12.62
C ALA A 47 2.67 5.21 -11.48
N LEU A 48 2.25 6.43 -11.14
CA LEU A 48 2.79 7.19 -10.01
C LEU A 48 2.55 6.46 -8.67
N ILE A 49 1.35 5.93 -8.43
CA ILE A 49 1.04 5.14 -7.24
C ILE A 49 1.90 3.88 -7.17
N ASN A 50 2.07 3.17 -8.28
CA ASN A 50 2.92 1.98 -8.35
C ASN A 50 4.40 2.31 -8.11
N ASP A 51 4.90 3.43 -8.67
CA ASP A 51 6.28 3.88 -8.45
C ASP A 51 6.55 4.15 -6.95
N ILE A 52 5.58 4.74 -6.24
CA ILE A 52 5.63 4.91 -4.78
C ILE A 52 5.64 3.56 -4.08
N GLU A 53 4.74 2.65 -4.49
CA GLU A 53 4.58 1.34 -3.86
C GLU A 53 5.84 0.48 -3.93
N VAL A 54 6.59 0.53 -5.05
CA VAL A 54 7.82 -0.25 -5.24
C VAL A 54 9.08 0.52 -4.88
N PHE A 55 8.95 1.77 -4.45
CA PHE A 55 10.07 2.70 -4.30
C PHE A 55 10.97 2.76 -5.54
N ALA A 56 10.37 3.15 -6.67
CA ALA A 56 11.06 3.23 -7.96
C ALA A 56 12.41 3.92 -7.85
N ARG A 57 13.41 3.39 -8.55
CA ARG A 57 14.81 3.82 -8.48
C ARG A 57 15.35 4.15 -9.86
N ASN A 58 14.57 4.86 -10.67
CA ASN A 58 14.84 5.09 -12.10
C ASN A 58 14.96 3.76 -12.88
N ASP A 59 14.27 2.73 -12.41
CA ASP A 59 14.29 1.35 -12.93
C ASP A 59 12.90 0.88 -13.42
N THR A 60 11.89 1.74 -13.29
CA THR A 60 10.55 1.52 -13.86
C THR A 60 10.42 2.20 -15.22
N SER A 61 9.35 1.90 -15.95
CA SER A 61 9.09 2.49 -17.28
C SER A 61 8.88 4.00 -17.25
N THR A 62 8.60 4.58 -16.08
CA THR A 62 8.45 6.02 -15.90
C THR A 62 9.80 6.69 -15.65
N GLY A 63 10.82 5.96 -15.18
CA GLY A 63 12.11 6.54 -14.78
C GLY A 63 12.03 7.44 -13.54
N ARG A 64 10.93 7.42 -12.78
CA ARG A 64 10.81 8.16 -11.53
C ARG A 64 11.73 7.59 -10.46
N THR A 65 12.07 8.42 -9.48
CA THR A 65 12.81 8.00 -8.29
C THR A 65 12.04 8.38 -7.03
N VAL A 66 11.90 7.44 -6.11
CA VAL A 66 11.27 7.65 -4.80
C VAL A 66 12.31 7.52 -3.70
N LEU A 67 12.42 8.55 -2.89
CA LEU A 67 13.36 8.64 -1.78
C LEU A 67 12.60 8.61 -0.45
N VAL A 68 13.25 8.06 0.56
CA VAL A 68 12.79 8.11 1.95
C VAL A 68 13.82 8.89 2.75
N ASN A 69 13.38 9.97 3.41
CA ASN A 69 14.26 10.86 4.17
C ASN A 69 15.44 11.39 3.34
N GLY A 70 15.21 11.69 2.05
CA GLY A 70 16.23 12.22 1.13
C GLY A 70 17.24 11.20 0.60
N ALA A 71 17.10 9.91 0.92
CA ALA A 71 17.98 8.85 0.45
C ALA A 71 17.19 7.73 -0.22
N TYR A 72 17.89 6.87 -0.98
CA TYR A 72 17.28 5.63 -1.45
C TYR A 72 16.82 4.79 -0.26
N PRO A 73 15.61 4.20 -0.33
CA PRO A 73 15.09 3.43 0.78
C PRO A 73 15.98 2.20 1.05
N PRO A 74 16.04 1.75 2.32
CA PRO A 74 16.68 0.49 2.67
C PRO A 74 16.09 -0.67 1.85
N GLU A 75 16.92 -1.67 1.54
CA GLU A 75 16.48 -2.85 0.77
C GLU A 75 15.34 -3.61 1.47
N GLU A 76 15.30 -3.59 2.80
CA GLU A 76 14.21 -4.14 3.60
C GLU A 76 12.84 -3.52 3.28
N PHE A 77 12.76 -2.21 3.00
CA PHE A 77 11.47 -1.56 2.66
C PHE A 77 10.94 -2.02 1.31
N VAL A 78 11.84 -2.42 0.42
CA VAL A 78 11.52 -2.83 -0.96
C VAL A 78 11.24 -4.33 -1.02
N ARG A 79 12.03 -5.14 -0.31
CA ARG A 79 12.06 -6.61 -0.48
C ARG A 79 11.42 -7.40 0.64
N ASP A 80 11.30 -6.84 1.85
CA ASP A 80 10.68 -7.52 2.98
C ASP A 80 9.25 -6.99 3.21
N PRO A 81 8.21 -7.80 2.92
CA PRO A 81 6.83 -7.42 3.18
C PRO A 81 6.54 -7.02 4.64
N ALA A 82 7.32 -7.51 5.60
CA ALA A 82 7.19 -7.16 7.02
C ALA A 82 7.66 -5.72 7.32
N HIS A 83 8.59 -5.20 6.52
CA HIS A 83 9.20 -3.89 6.69
C HIS A 83 8.73 -2.85 5.66
N LYS A 84 7.86 -3.24 4.72
CA LYS A 84 7.29 -2.34 3.71
C LYS A 84 6.39 -1.29 4.38
N PRO A 85 6.75 0.01 4.36
CA PRO A 85 6.03 1.06 5.06
C PRO A 85 4.84 1.63 4.26
N VAL A 86 4.44 0.97 3.17
CA VAL A 86 3.36 1.40 2.29
C VAL A 86 2.22 0.39 2.38
N ALA A 87 1.03 0.87 2.79
CA ALA A 87 -0.21 0.14 2.65
C ALA A 87 -0.94 0.63 1.38
N LEU A 88 -1.17 -0.27 0.43
CA LEU A 88 -1.87 0.03 -0.82
C LEU A 88 -3.24 -0.66 -0.83
N ILE A 89 -4.30 0.13 -0.98
CA ILE A 89 -5.65 -0.37 -1.23
C ILE A 89 -5.93 -0.23 -2.73
N THR A 90 -6.08 -1.36 -3.41
CA THR A 90 -6.30 -1.36 -4.86
C THR A 90 -7.74 -1.01 -5.22
N GLN A 91 -7.95 -0.51 -6.44
CA GLN A 91 -9.29 -0.20 -6.95
C GLN A 91 -10.19 -1.45 -7.08
N ASN A 92 -9.59 -2.63 -7.29
CA ASN A 92 -10.31 -3.89 -7.43
C ASN A 92 -9.85 -4.90 -6.38
N THR A 93 -10.70 -5.15 -5.40
CA THR A 93 -10.46 -6.04 -4.26
C THR A 93 -11.10 -7.42 -4.46
N ARG A 94 -10.95 -7.99 -5.67
CA ARG A 94 -11.37 -9.39 -5.90
C ARG A 94 -10.38 -10.33 -5.21
N CYS A 95 -10.77 -10.84 -4.05
CA CYS A 95 -10.03 -11.92 -3.39
C CYS A 95 -10.31 -13.23 -4.14
N LEU A 96 -9.28 -13.82 -4.77
CA LEU A 96 -9.36 -15.09 -5.48
C LEU A 96 -9.21 -16.31 -4.54
N ALA A 97 -9.37 -16.11 -3.24
CA ALA A 97 -9.14 -17.12 -2.22
C ALA A 97 -10.46 -17.52 -1.55
N ASP A 98 -10.91 -18.76 -1.75
CA ASP A 98 -12.07 -19.31 -1.07
C ASP A 98 -11.68 -19.87 0.31
N MET A 99 -11.33 -18.96 1.23
CA MET A 99 -10.90 -19.28 2.60
C MET A 99 -11.64 -18.43 3.62
N ALA A 100 -11.57 -18.84 4.88
CA ALA A 100 -12.15 -18.06 5.97
C ALA A 100 -11.36 -16.76 6.19
N VAL A 101 -12.02 -15.70 6.66
CA VAL A 101 -11.38 -14.42 7.01
C VAL A 101 -10.21 -14.62 7.97
N ALA A 102 -10.37 -15.44 9.01
CA ALA A 102 -9.31 -15.72 9.96
C ALA A 102 -8.09 -16.40 9.31
N GLU A 103 -8.30 -17.31 8.35
CA GLU A 103 -7.22 -17.97 7.62
C GLU A 103 -6.46 -17.00 6.71
N PHE A 104 -7.22 -16.13 6.02
CA PHE A 104 -6.67 -15.05 5.20
C PHE A 104 -5.78 -14.12 6.03
N LEU A 105 -6.28 -13.64 7.18
CA LEU A 105 -5.52 -12.78 8.07
C LEU A 105 -4.32 -13.51 8.68
N ALA A 106 -4.46 -14.78 9.10
CA ALA A 106 -3.37 -15.59 9.62
C ALA A 106 -2.23 -15.78 8.61
N MET A 107 -2.54 -15.89 7.32
CA MET A 107 -1.55 -15.90 6.25
C MET A 107 -0.76 -14.57 6.20
N HIS A 108 -1.44 -13.42 6.32
CA HIS A 108 -0.82 -12.09 6.32
C HIS A 108 0.03 -11.82 7.58
N VAL A 109 -0.40 -12.33 8.73
CA VAL A 109 0.32 -12.25 10.00
C VAL A 109 1.61 -13.07 9.93
N ARG A 110 1.53 -14.31 9.44
CA ARG A 110 2.71 -15.19 9.27
C ARG A 110 3.71 -14.62 8.27
N SER A 111 3.27 -14.08 7.13
CA SER A 111 4.19 -13.52 6.13
C SER A 111 5.00 -12.35 6.66
N ARG A 112 4.44 -11.60 7.63
CA ARG A 112 5.09 -10.48 8.31
C ARG A 112 5.82 -10.87 9.61
N LYS A 113 5.85 -12.15 9.96
CA LYS A 113 6.47 -12.68 11.19
C LYS A 113 5.93 -11.99 12.47
N ILE A 114 4.65 -11.62 12.46
CA ILE A 114 3.98 -11.03 13.62
C ILE A 114 3.65 -12.15 14.61
N THR A 115 4.07 -12.01 15.87
CA THR A 115 3.89 -13.02 16.94
C THR A 115 2.70 -12.74 17.85
N ASP A 116 1.94 -11.67 17.58
CA ASP A 116 0.79 -11.27 18.39
C ASP A 116 -0.43 -12.16 18.06
N GLU A 117 -0.76 -13.07 18.98
CA GLU A 117 -1.87 -14.01 18.80
C GLU A 117 -3.24 -13.32 18.73
N GLY A 118 -3.38 -12.12 19.31
CA GLY A 118 -4.64 -11.37 19.33
C GLY A 118 -4.84 -10.45 18.13
N ILE A 119 -3.85 -10.31 17.24
CA ILE A 119 -3.90 -9.33 16.15
C ILE A 119 -5.08 -9.57 15.20
N ILE A 120 -5.39 -10.84 14.90
CA ILE A 120 -6.47 -11.19 13.97
C ILE A 120 -7.82 -10.71 14.52
N GLY A 121 -8.09 -10.98 15.80
CA GLY A 121 -9.32 -10.54 16.46
C GLY A 121 -9.44 -9.02 16.44
N ARG A 122 -8.40 -8.31 16.86
CA ARG A 122 -8.39 -6.83 16.87
C ARG A 122 -8.52 -6.23 15.47
N THR A 123 -7.94 -6.86 14.44
CA THR A 123 -8.13 -6.42 13.05
C THR A 123 -9.58 -6.56 12.61
N ILE A 124 -10.24 -7.67 12.93
CA ILE A 124 -11.67 -7.87 12.62
C ILE A 124 -12.54 -6.88 13.40
N ASP A 125 -12.28 -6.69 14.69
CA ASP A 125 -13.01 -5.75 15.53
C ASP A 125 -12.91 -4.32 15.00
N LEU A 126 -11.70 -3.90 14.62
CA LEU A 126 -11.47 -2.59 14.00
C LEU A 126 -12.16 -2.47 12.64
N ALA A 127 -12.08 -3.48 11.78
CA ALA A 127 -12.77 -3.48 10.50
C ALA A 127 -14.30 -3.32 10.68
N ASN A 128 -14.85 -3.94 11.73
CA ASN A 128 -16.27 -3.86 12.08
C ASN A 128 -16.71 -2.46 12.53
N GLU A 129 -15.81 -1.56 12.92
CA GLU A 129 -16.15 -0.15 13.19
C GLU A 129 -16.56 0.61 11.92
N PHE A 130 -16.13 0.13 10.74
CA PHE A 130 -16.37 0.79 9.45
C PHE A 130 -17.45 0.13 8.59
N THR A 131 -17.95 -1.05 9.00
CA THR A 131 -18.91 -1.84 8.21
C THR A 131 -20.29 -1.88 8.85
N GLY A 132 -21.35 -1.79 8.04
CA GLY A 132 -22.73 -1.92 8.54
C GLY A 132 -23.13 -3.33 8.97
N GLU A 133 -22.45 -4.36 8.44
CA GLU A 133 -22.66 -5.77 8.80
C GLU A 133 -21.35 -6.39 9.29
N ALA A 134 -21.41 -7.05 10.44
CA ALA A 134 -20.23 -7.62 11.08
C ALA A 134 -19.56 -8.70 10.24
N ILE A 135 -18.26 -8.55 10.04
CA ILE A 135 -17.36 -9.55 9.51
C ILE A 135 -17.13 -10.58 10.61
N ARG A 136 -17.44 -11.85 10.29
CA ARG A 136 -17.15 -12.97 11.16
C ARG A 136 -15.85 -13.66 10.76
N PRO A 137 -15.07 -14.21 11.71
CA PRO A 137 -13.81 -14.89 11.41
C PRO A 137 -14.00 -16.14 10.53
N ASP A 138 -15.14 -16.81 10.62
CA ASP A 138 -15.52 -17.99 9.85
C ASP A 138 -16.20 -17.68 8.51
N ALA A 139 -16.49 -16.40 8.23
CA ALA A 139 -17.05 -15.98 6.95
C ALA A 139 -16.05 -16.25 5.82
N ARG A 140 -16.57 -16.63 4.64
CA ARG A 140 -15.75 -16.80 3.45
C ARG A 140 -15.40 -15.44 2.85
N MET A 141 -14.15 -15.25 2.44
CA MET A 141 -13.71 -14.03 1.75
C MET A 141 -14.56 -13.71 0.51
N THR A 142 -15.05 -14.75 -0.18
CA THR A 142 -15.92 -14.66 -1.37
C THR A 142 -17.36 -14.24 -1.07
N ALA A 143 -17.79 -14.37 0.18
CA ALA A 143 -19.13 -13.98 0.64
C ALA A 143 -19.19 -12.54 1.19
N LEU A 144 -18.04 -11.90 1.38
CA LEU A 144 -17.98 -10.53 1.88
C LEU A 144 -18.47 -9.53 0.82
N SER A 145 -19.19 -8.52 1.28
CA SER A 145 -19.51 -7.35 0.46
C SER A 145 -18.24 -6.57 0.12
N GLY A 146 -18.29 -5.75 -0.94
CA GLY A 146 -17.15 -4.91 -1.30
C GLY A 146 -16.73 -3.92 -0.20
N GLY A 147 -17.65 -3.50 0.67
CA GLY A 147 -17.34 -2.66 1.83
C GLY A 147 -16.57 -3.40 2.91
N GLN A 148 -16.99 -4.63 3.22
CA GLN A 148 -16.29 -5.52 4.16
C GLN A 148 -14.89 -5.87 3.66
N THR A 149 -14.74 -6.27 2.40
CA THR A 149 -13.43 -6.63 1.83
C THR A 149 -12.44 -5.47 1.79
N ARG A 150 -12.91 -4.21 1.71
CA ARG A 150 -12.03 -3.03 1.77
C ARG A 150 -11.66 -2.60 3.18
N SER A 151 -12.42 -3.03 4.18
CA SER A 151 -12.19 -2.69 5.59
C SER A 151 -11.19 -3.65 6.26
N LEU A 152 -11.01 -4.85 5.68
CA LEU A 152 -9.96 -5.83 6.01
C LEU A 152 -8.65 -5.52 5.28
#